data_AF-B8XWY1-F1
#
_entry.id   AF-B8XWY1-F1
#
_cell.length_a   1.000
_cell.length_b   1.000
_cell.length_c   1.000
_cell.angle_alpha   90.00
_cell.angle_beta   90.00
_cell.angle_gamma   90.00
#
_symmetry.space_group_name_H-M   'P 1'
#
loop_
_entity.id
_entity.type
_entity.pdbx_description
1 polymer ?
#
loop_
_entity_poly.entity_id
_entity_poly.type
_entity_poly.pdbx_seq_one_letter_code
_entity_poly.pdbx_strand_id
1 'polypeptide(L)'
;MTILAEELLRDIDKDTVDFVPNYDDSMSEPDVLPARVPNLLLNGSSGIAVGMATNIPPHSLNELIDGLLYLIDNKESSLEEIMQFIKGPDFPTGGIIYGKKGIIEAYRTGRGRVKVRAKTHIEKRANKDIIVIDELPYQTNKARLIEQIADLAKEKQIEGIAEVRDESDREGIRVVIELKRDAMSEIVLNN
;
A
#
# COMPACT_ATOMS: atom_id res chain seq x y z
N MET A 1 -19.45 10.45 10.84
CA MET A 1 -18.08 10.49 10.29
C MET A 1 -17.23 9.50 11.07
N THR A 2 -16.06 9.10 10.58
CA THR A 2 -15.12 8.38 11.44
C THR A 2 -14.46 9.38 12.39
N ILE A 3 -13.97 8.91 13.54
CA ILE A 3 -13.27 9.77 14.51
C ILE A 3 -12.11 10.53 13.84
N LEU A 4 -11.37 9.86 12.96
CA LEU A 4 -10.26 10.48 12.23
C LEU A 4 -10.73 11.57 11.26
N ALA A 5 -11.89 11.40 10.61
CA ALA A 5 -12.46 12.41 9.72
C ALA A 5 -12.93 13.64 10.50
N GLU A 6 -13.39 13.48 11.74
CA GLU A 6 -13.76 14.61 12.61
C GLU A 6 -12.52 15.45 12.99
N GLU A 7 -11.37 14.81 13.23
CA GLU A 7 -10.10 15.53 13.50
C GLU A 7 -9.57 16.33 12.29
N LEU A 8 -10.03 16.02 11.06
CA LEU A 8 -9.72 16.84 9.88
C LEU A 8 -10.54 18.13 9.81
N LEU A 9 -11.73 18.14 10.42
CA LEU A 9 -12.67 19.27 10.42
C LEU A 9 -12.67 20.05 11.73
N ARG A 10 -11.86 19.60 12.70
CA ARG A 10 -11.90 20.13 14.05
C ARG A 10 -11.53 21.61 14.05
N ASP A 11 -12.37 22.40 14.71
CA ASP A 11 -12.26 23.87 14.83
C ASP A 11 -12.47 24.65 13.53
N ILE A 12 -13.02 24.03 12.47
CA ILE A 12 -13.30 24.72 11.20
C ILE A 12 -14.22 25.93 11.34
N ASP A 13 -15.16 25.90 12.30
CA ASP A 13 -16.10 26.99 12.58
C ASP A 13 -15.50 28.14 13.42
N LYS A 14 -14.19 28.13 13.70
CA LYS A 14 -13.50 29.13 14.53
C LYS A 14 -12.61 30.07 13.72
N ASP A 15 -12.99 30.35 12.47
CA ASP A 15 -12.24 31.22 11.55
C ASP A 15 -10.76 30.79 11.40
N THR A 16 -10.50 29.48 11.38
CA THR A 16 -9.12 28.93 11.29
C THR A 16 -8.58 28.81 9.88
N VAL A 17 -9.45 28.89 8.87
CA VAL A 17 -9.14 28.75 7.44
C VAL A 17 -10.00 29.72 6.64
N ASP A 18 -9.53 30.12 5.47
CA ASP A 18 -10.29 30.95 4.56
C ASP A 18 -11.42 30.13 3.90
N PHE A 19 -12.57 30.77 3.73
CA PHE A 19 -13.72 30.23 2.99
C PHE A 19 -13.88 31.00 1.67
N VAL A 20 -14.10 30.26 0.59
CA VAL A 20 -14.29 30.78 -0.76
C VAL A 20 -15.72 30.49 -1.24
N PRO A 21 -16.29 31.33 -2.13
CA PRO A 21 -17.57 31.01 -2.76
C PRO A 21 -17.50 29.70 -3.54
N ASN A 22 -18.58 28.92 -3.52
CA ASN A 22 -18.75 27.75 -4.36
C ASN A 22 -18.99 28.15 -5.83
N TYR A 23 -19.16 27.17 -6.72
CA TYR A 23 -19.24 27.40 -8.18
C TYR A 23 -20.36 28.36 -8.67
N ASP A 24 -21.41 28.59 -7.88
CA ASP A 24 -22.54 29.46 -8.20
C ASP A 24 -22.73 30.62 -7.20
N ASP A 25 -21.72 30.89 -6.36
CA ASP A 25 -21.71 31.92 -5.33
C ASP A 25 -22.86 31.84 -4.30
N SER A 26 -23.57 30.70 -4.21
CA SER A 26 -24.70 30.53 -3.29
C SER A 26 -24.30 30.06 -1.89
N MET A 27 -23.14 29.41 -1.77
CA MET A 27 -22.57 28.92 -0.53
C MET A 27 -21.08 29.24 -0.47
N SER A 28 -20.50 29.12 0.72
CA SER A 28 -19.06 29.18 0.92
C SER A 28 -18.51 27.82 1.33
N GLU A 29 -17.34 27.45 0.82
CA GLU A 29 -16.61 26.24 1.15
C GLU A 29 -15.18 26.57 1.62
N PRO A 30 -14.60 25.77 2.52
CA PRO A 30 -13.23 26.01 3.00
C PRO A 30 -12.22 25.78 1.87
N ASP A 31 -11.25 26.68 1.71
CA ASP A 31 -10.16 26.51 0.72
C ASP A 31 -9.24 25.32 1.09
N VAL A 32 -9.00 25.15 2.39
CA VAL A 32 -8.29 24.01 2.98
C VAL A 32 -8.95 23.57 4.27
N LEU A 33 -8.74 22.31 4.67
CA LEU A 33 -9.21 21.83 5.98
C LEU A 33 -8.18 22.12 7.08
N PRO A 34 -8.60 22.44 8.32
CA PRO A 34 -7.71 22.62 9.47
C PRO A 34 -7.21 21.27 10.02
N ALA A 35 -6.56 20.49 9.15
CA ALA A 35 -6.18 19.11 9.41
C ALA A 35 -5.21 18.98 10.59
N ARG A 36 -5.61 18.23 11.62
CA ARG A 36 -4.76 17.89 12.77
C ARG A 36 -3.95 16.60 12.59
N VAL A 37 -4.15 15.90 11.49
CA VAL A 37 -3.43 14.69 11.13
C VAL A 37 -2.78 14.85 9.75
N PRO A 38 -1.56 14.31 9.52
CA PRO A 38 -0.84 14.44 8.25
C PRO A 38 -1.44 13.54 7.15
N ASN A 39 -2.67 13.86 6.73
CA ASN A 39 -3.51 13.01 5.90
C ASN A 39 -2.89 12.63 4.55
N LEU A 40 -2.13 13.55 3.95
CA LEU A 40 -1.48 13.33 2.65
C LEU A 40 -0.52 12.14 2.68
N LEU A 41 0.28 12.00 3.73
CA LEU A 41 1.20 10.86 3.88
C LEU A 41 0.52 9.64 4.49
N LEU A 42 -0.43 9.85 5.40
CA LEU A 42 -1.19 8.78 6.05
C LEU A 42 -1.94 7.93 5.02
N ASN A 43 -2.75 8.57 4.18
CA ASN A 43 -3.58 7.87 3.20
C ASN A 43 -2.94 7.80 1.81
N GLY A 44 -1.97 8.67 1.53
CA GLY A 44 -1.42 8.79 0.19
C GLY A 44 -2.34 9.51 -0.77
N SER A 45 -1.96 9.54 -2.05
CA SER A 45 -2.74 10.12 -3.13
C SER A 45 -2.27 9.59 -4.47
N SER A 46 -3.18 9.38 -5.42
CA SER A 46 -2.84 9.04 -6.80
C SER A 46 -3.68 9.90 -7.73
N GLY A 47 -3.04 10.56 -8.69
CA GLY A 47 -3.72 11.48 -9.59
C GLY A 47 -2.94 11.73 -10.87
N ILE A 48 -3.67 11.99 -11.96
CA ILE A 48 -3.11 12.32 -13.27
C ILE A 48 -3.80 13.59 -13.74
N ALA A 49 -3.01 14.62 -14.02
CA ALA A 49 -3.44 15.90 -14.56
C ALA A 49 -2.75 16.16 -15.91
N VAL A 50 -3.05 17.29 -16.55
CA VAL A 50 -2.44 17.67 -17.83
C VAL A 50 -0.95 17.94 -17.61
N GLY A 51 -0.10 17.03 -18.11
CA GLY A 51 1.36 17.14 -18.03
C GLY A 51 1.99 16.72 -16.69
N MET A 52 1.20 16.24 -15.72
CA MET A 52 1.68 15.87 -14.38
C MET A 52 0.98 14.61 -13.86
N ALA A 53 1.68 13.85 -13.03
CA ALA A 53 1.11 12.72 -12.31
C ALA A 53 1.72 12.64 -10.90
N THR A 54 0.94 12.16 -9.95
CA THR A 54 1.35 11.91 -8.57
C THR A 54 0.94 10.51 -8.14
N ASN A 55 1.79 9.89 -7.33
CA ASN A 55 1.47 8.64 -6.64
C ASN A 55 2.28 8.59 -5.34
N ILE A 56 1.60 8.81 -4.22
CA ILE A 56 2.14 8.82 -2.87
C ILE A 56 1.54 7.62 -2.14
N PRO A 57 2.37 6.68 -1.65
CA PRO A 57 1.85 5.54 -0.91
C PRO A 57 1.47 5.93 0.53
N PRO A 58 0.56 5.19 1.17
CA PRO A 58 0.19 5.39 2.58
C PRO A 58 1.35 5.06 3.53
N HIS A 59 1.29 5.61 4.75
CA HIS A 59 2.27 5.42 5.82
C HIS A 59 1.57 5.19 7.16
N SER A 60 2.30 4.58 8.09
CA SER A 60 1.79 4.34 9.44
C SER A 60 1.61 5.65 10.21
N LEU A 61 0.42 5.85 10.80
CA LEU A 61 0.14 7.06 11.60
C LEU A 61 1.14 7.21 12.76
N ASN A 62 1.46 6.13 13.46
CA ASN A 62 2.37 6.17 14.59
C ASN A 62 3.77 6.64 14.15
N GLU A 63 4.31 6.07 13.06
CA GLU A 63 5.62 6.47 12.54
C GLU A 63 5.61 7.94 12.06
N LEU A 64 4.52 8.40 11.44
CA LEU A 64 4.38 9.79 11.03
C LEU A 64 4.37 10.75 12.22
N ILE A 65 3.64 10.42 13.29
CA ILE A 65 3.59 11.26 14.50
C ILE A 65 4.95 11.28 15.20
N ASP A 66 5.63 10.13 15.33
CA ASP A 66 6.96 10.05 15.93
C ASP A 66 7.98 10.91 15.15
N GLY A 67 7.98 10.80 13.82
CA GLY A 67 8.82 11.63 12.96
C GLY A 67 8.49 13.12 13.02
N LEU A 68 7.21 13.48 13.14
CA LEU A 68 6.76 14.86 13.27
C LEU A 68 7.18 15.47 14.60
N LEU A 69 7.01 14.75 15.72
CA LEU A 69 7.46 15.19 17.04
C LEU A 69 8.97 15.41 17.06
N TYR A 70 9.73 14.48 16.48
CA TYR A 70 11.18 14.63 16.34
C TYR A 70 11.57 15.89 15.55
N LEU A 71 10.90 16.15 14.42
CA LEU A 71 11.15 17.32 13.57
C LEU A 71 10.79 18.64 14.25
N ILE A 72 9.74 18.65 15.09
CA ILE A 72 9.35 19.84 15.87
C ILE A 72 10.48 20.23 16.85
N ASP A 73 11.05 19.24 17.54
CA ASP A 73 12.13 19.45 18.49
C ASP A 73 13.48 19.70 17.80
N ASN A 74 13.67 19.15 16.59
CA ASN A 74 14.93 19.17 15.83
C ASN A 74 14.72 19.69 14.41
N LYS A 75 14.45 20.99 14.27
CA LYS A 75 14.06 21.61 12.99
C LYS A 75 15.09 21.47 11.85
N GLU A 76 16.36 21.25 12.19
CA GLU A 76 17.46 21.07 11.22
C GLU A 76 17.80 19.58 11.00
N SER A 77 16.94 18.66 11.44
CA SER A 77 17.18 17.23 11.27
C SER A 77 17.35 16.85 9.80
N SER A 78 18.35 16.00 9.54
CA SER A 78 18.57 15.36 8.27
C SER A 78 17.46 14.36 7.93
N LEU A 79 17.31 14.04 6.65
CA LEU A 79 16.38 13.01 6.21
C LEU A 79 16.71 11.66 6.86
N GLU A 80 17.99 11.32 6.99
CA GLU A 80 18.45 10.07 7.58
C GLU A 80 17.99 9.91 9.04
N GLU A 81 17.94 11.01 9.80
CA GLU A 81 17.41 11.01 11.17
C GLU A 81 15.89 10.81 11.19
N ILE A 82 15.15 11.53 10.33
CA ILE A 82 13.69 11.36 10.22
C ILE A 82 13.32 9.92 9.81
N MET A 83 14.11 9.32 8.91
CA MET A 83 13.92 7.94 8.44
C MET A 83 14.17 6.86 9.51
N GLN A 84 14.71 7.22 10.69
CA GLN A 84 14.74 6.31 11.84
C GLN A 84 13.35 6.10 12.43
N PHE A 85 12.48 7.10 12.29
CA PHE A 85 11.09 7.08 12.75
C PHE A 85 10.15 6.61 11.64
N ILE A 86 10.27 7.19 10.44
CA ILE A 86 9.47 6.84 9.27
C ILE A 86 10.25 5.85 8.40
N LYS A 87 10.00 4.56 8.60
CA LYS A 87 10.82 3.48 8.00
C LYS A 87 10.50 3.25 6.54
N GLY A 88 9.28 3.58 6.13
CA GLY A 88 8.79 3.36 4.78
C GLY A 88 7.26 3.46 4.69
N PRO A 89 6.71 3.17 3.51
CA PRO A 89 5.27 3.05 3.32
C PRO A 89 4.67 1.90 4.13
N ASP A 90 3.39 2.05 4.48
CA ASP A 90 2.59 1.05 5.18
C ASP A 90 1.32 0.79 4.37
N PHE A 91 1.27 -0.35 3.68
CA PHE A 91 0.17 -0.66 2.78
C PHE A 91 -0.98 -1.35 3.54
N PRO A 92 -2.24 -0.92 3.35
CA PRO A 92 -3.38 -1.51 4.05
C PRO A 92 -3.64 -2.98 3.69
N THR A 93 -3.09 -3.46 2.57
CA THR A 93 -3.17 -4.86 2.14
C THR A 93 -1.99 -5.70 2.61
N GLY A 94 -1.04 -5.11 3.36
CA GLY A 94 0.20 -5.75 3.76
C GLY A 94 1.16 -5.98 2.59
N GLY A 95 1.82 -7.12 2.62
CA GLY A 95 2.86 -7.51 1.69
C GLY A 95 4.27 -7.19 2.18
N ILE A 96 5.25 -7.55 1.37
CA ILE A 96 6.67 -7.43 1.70
C ILE A 96 7.32 -6.41 0.80
N ILE A 97 7.81 -5.31 1.38
CA ILE A 97 8.60 -4.35 0.63
C ILE A 97 10.01 -4.92 0.40
N TYR A 98 10.37 -5.09 -0.87
CA TYR A 98 11.64 -5.67 -1.28
C TYR A 98 12.68 -4.58 -1.57
N GLY A 99 13.57 -4.39 -0.60
CA GLY A 99 14.68 -3.43 -0.68
C GLY A 99 14.30 -2.00 -0.31
N LYS A 100 15.23 -1.28 0.32
CA LYS A 100 15.01 0.08 0.84
C LYS A 100 15.51 1.19 -0.07
N LYS A 101 16.37 0.88 -1.05
CA LYS A 101 17.03 1.89 -1.90
C LYS A 101 16.04 2.81 -2.60
N GLY A 102 14.97 2.25 -3.16
CA GLY A 102 13.95 3.03 -3.88
C GLY A 102 13.11 3.91 -2.96
N ILE A 103 12.94 3.54 -1.68
CA ILE A 103 12.26 4.37 -0.68
C ILE A 103 13.14 5.58 -0.35
N ILE A 104 14.42 5.35 -0.08
CA ILE A 104 15.38 6.42 0.22
C ILE A 104 15.47 7.42 -0.95
N GLU A 105 15.55 6.92 -2.18
CA GLU A 105 15.56 7.75 -3.38
C GLU A 105 14.27 8.58 -3.52
N ALA A 106 13.12 7.94 -3.28
CA ALA A 106 11.82 8.62 -3.30
C ALA A 106 11.73 9.73 -2.26
N TYR A 107 12.18 9.49 -1.03
CA TYR A 107 12.15 10.52 0.01
C TYR A 107 13.14 11.66 -0.23
N ARG A 108 14.29 11.40 -0.86
CA ARG A 108 15.27 12.44 -1.21
C ARG A 108 14.84 13.31 -2.40
N THR A 109 14.19 12.71 -3.40
CA THR A 109 14.00 13.36 -4.71
C THR A 109 12.53 13.55 -5.11
N GLY A 110 11.60 12.96 -4.36
CA GLY A 110 10.19 12.84 -4.73
C GLY A 110 9.92 11.74 -5.77
N ARG A 111 10.93 11.00 -6.24
CA ARG A 111 10.79 9.93 -7.23
C ARG A 111 11.58 8.68 -6.84
N GLY A 112 10.96 7.53 -6.95
CA GLY A 112 11.61 6.25 -6.69
C GLY A 112 10.70 5.08 -7.03
N ARG A 113 11.24 3.86 -6.92
CA ARG A 113 10.50 2.64 -7.19
C ARG A 113 10.50 1.75 -5.96
N VAL A 114 9.32 1.51 -5.40
CA VAL A 114 9.13 0.55 -4.32
C VAL A 114 8.60 -0.74 -4.92
N LYS A 115 9.28 -1.86 -4.65
CA LYS A 115 8.81 -3.19 -5.08
C LYS A 115 8.08 -3.82 -3.91
N VAL A 116 6.84 -4.23 -4.12
CA VAL A 116 6.03 -4.94 -3.14
C VAL A 116 5.81 -6.36 -3.64
N ARG A 117 6.11 -7.35 -2.80
CA ARG A 117 5.90 -8.77 -3.06
C ARG A 117 4.75 -9.28 -2.20
N ALA A 118 3.95 -10.19 -2.75
CA ALA A 118 2.95 -10.90 -1.98
C ALA A 118 3.61 -11.68 -0.82
N LYS A 119 2.92 -11.80 0.31
CA LYS A 119 3.36 -12.69 1.38
C LYS A 119 2.86 -14.08 1.07
N THR A 120 3.78 -15.04 1.04
CA THR A 120 3.45 -16.42 0.69
C THR A 120 4.14 -17.38 1.66
N HIS A 121 3.56 -18.57 1.78
CA HIS A 121 4.18 -19.70 2.45
C HIS A 121 3.89 -21.00 1.67
N ILE A 122 4.67 -22.05 1.96
CA ILE A 122 4.53 -23.36 1.32
C ILE A 122 3.99 -24.34 2.36
N GLU A 123 2.86 -24.98 2.08
CA GLU A 123 2.35 -26.09 2.89
C GLU A 123 2.67 -27.42 2.20
N LYS A 124 3.29 -28.35 2.92
CA LYS A 124 3.59 -29.70 2.41
C LYS A 124 2.41 -30.63 2.67
N ARG A 125 1.82 -31.20 1.63
CA ARG A 125 0.85 -32.32 1.74
C ARG A 125 1.51 -33.63 1.38
N ALA A 126 0.91 -34.75 1.79
CA ALA A 126 1.47 -36.09 1.67
C ALA A 126 1.98 -36.47 0.26
N ASN A 127 1.42 -35.88 -0.80
CA ASN A 127 1.77 -36.20 -2.18
C ASN A 127 2.08 -34.98 -3.06
N LYS A 128 2.01 -33.75 -2.54
CA LYS A 128 2.24 -32.51 -3.30
C LYS A 128 2.43 -31.31 -2.39
N ASP A 129 3.22 -30.35 -2.85
CA ASP A 129 3.34 -29.04 -2.20
C ASP A 129 2.22 -28.12 -2.69
N ILE A 130 1.82 -27.18 -1.84
CA ILE A 130 0.94 -26.08 -2.23
C ILE A 130 1.59 -24.76 -1.84
N ILE A 131 1.47 -23.77 -2.71
CA ILE A 131 1.87 -22.39 -2.44
C ILE A 131 0.61 -21.65 -2.00
N VAL A 132 0.68 -20.97 -0.87
CA VAL A 132 -0.42 -20.16 -0.34
C VAL A 132 -0.01 -18.70 -0.34
N ILE A 133 -0.89 -17.84 -0.84
CA ILE A 133 -0.75 -16.39 -0.77
C ILE A 133 -1.63 -15.87 0.36
N ASP A 134 -1.00 -15.25 1.36
CA ASP A 134 -1.64 -14.71 2.57
C ASP A 134 -1.97 -13.22 2.43
N GLU A 135 -1.11 -12.46 1.75
CA GLU A 135 -1.25 -11.02 1.57
C GLU A 135 -0.91 -10.63 0.13
N LEU A 136 -1.71 -9.72 -0.46
CA LEU A 136 -1.52 -9.24 -1.81
C LEU A 136 -0.90 -7.83 -1.83
N PRO A 137 -0.08 -7.52 -2.85
CA PRO A 137 0.41 -6.16 -3.05
C PRO A 137 -0.74 -5.16 -3.20
N TYR A 138 -0.49 -3.93 -2.75
CA TYR A 138 -1.47 -2.84 -2.81
C TYR A 138 -2.04 -2.61 -4.22
N GLN A 139 -3.34 -2.34 -4.30
CA GLN A 139 -4.08 -2.15 -5.56
C GLN A 139 -4.07 -3.36 -6.52
N THR A 140 -3.82 -4.57 -6.02
CA THR A 140 -3.94 -5.80 -6.82
C THR A 140 -5.36 -6.35 -6.80
N ASN A 141 -5.93 -6.64 -7.97
CA ASN A 141 -7.22 -7.33 -8.06
C ASN A 141 -7.03 -8.85 -7.94
N LYS A 142 -7.57 -9.44 -6.87
CA LYS A 142 -7.44 -10.88 -6.57
C LYS A 142 -8.03 -11.79 -7.66
N ALA A 143 -9.23 -11.50 -8.15
CA ALA A 143 -9.89 -12.33 -9.15
C ALA A 143 -9.09 -12.36 -10.47
N ARG A 144 -8.63 -11.19 -10.91
CA ARG A 144 -7.78 -11.06 -12.10
C ARG A 144 -6.44 -11.76 -11.93
N LEU A 145 -5.83 -11.70 -10.74
CA LEU A 145 -4.60 -12.44 -10.45
C LEU A 145 -4.80 -13.95 -10.62
N ILE A 146 -5.89 -14.50 -10.06
CA ILE A 146 -6.20 -15.93 -10.15
C ILE A 146 -6.44 -16.36 -11.59
N GLU A 147 -7.21 -15.58 -12.35
CA GLU A 147 -7.45 -15.80 -13.77
C GLU A 147 -6.13 -15.84 -14.57
N GLN A 148 -5.25 -14.86 -14.34
CA GLN A 148 -3.96 -14.80 -15.00
C GLN A 148 -3.06 -16.00 -14.69
N ILE A 149 -3.02 -16.46 -13.43
CA ILE A 149 -2.23 -17.65 -13.07
C ILE A 149 -2.80 -18.91 -13.74
N ALA A 150 -4.13 -19.04 -13.77
CA ALA A 150 -4.79 -20.17 -14.43
C ALA A 150 -4.52 -20.20 -15.95
N ASP A 151 -4.53 -19.04 -16.60
CA ASP A 151 -4.20 -18.91 -18.03
C ASP A 151 -2.73 -19.26 -18.30
N LEU A 152 -1.79 -18.74 -17.50
CA LEU A 152 -0.36 -19.06 -17.61
C LEU A 152 -0.07 -20.57 -17.44
N ALA A 153 -0.81 -21.23 -16.54
CA ALA A 153 -0.71 -22.68 -16.35
C ALA A 153 -1.30 -23.46 -17.54
N LYS A 154 -2.44 -23.01 -18.09
CA LYS A 154 -3.13 -23.63 -19.23
C LYS A 154 -2.32 -23.51 -20.52
N GLU A 155 -1.72 -22.35 -20.76
CA GLU A 155 -0.82 -22.08 -21.89
C GLU A 155 0.56 -22.73 -21.75
N LYS A 156 0.83 -23.38 -20.60
CA LYS A 156 2.12 -23.97 -20.24
C LYS A 156 3.28 -22.97 -20.27
N GLN A 157 2.99 -21.69 -20.03
CA GLN A 157 4.03 -20.68 -19.81
C GLN A 157 4.71 -20.89 -18.45
N ILE A 158 3.92 -21.29 -17.45
CA ILE A 158 4.42 -21.71 -16.14
C ILE A 158 4.06 -23.19 -15.95
N GLU A 159 5.08 -24.05 -15.92
CA GLU A 159 4.90 -25.46 -15.66
C GLU A 159 4.82 -25.77 -14.16
N GLY A 160 4.25 -26.92 -13.80
CA GLY A 160 4.18 -27.38 -12.42
C GLY A 160 2.95 -26.94 -11.63
N ILE A 161 2.15 -26.00 -12.13
CA ILE A 161 0.84 -25.65 -11.53
C ILE A 161 -0.21 -26.69 -11.96
N ALA A 162 -0.95 -27.23 -10.99
CA ALA A 162 -2.05 -28.16 -11.21
C ALA A 162 -3.40 -27.43 -11.21
N GLU A 163 -3.63 -26.56 -10.22
CA GLU A 163 -4.89 -25.82 -10.05
C GLU A 163 -4.63 -24.56 -9.19
N VAL A 164 -5.47 -23.54 -9.35
CA VAL A 164 -5.50 -22.36 -8.47
C VAL A 164 -6.91 -22.19 -7.92
N ARG A 165 -7.04 -21.96 -6.60
CA ARG A 165 -8.32 -21.80 -5.90
C ARG A 165 -8.28 -20.60 -4.96
N ASP A 166 -9.42 -19.92 -4.83
CA ASP A 166 -9.64 -18.90 -3.81
C ASP A 166 -10.31 -19.55 -2.59
N GLU A 167 -9.56 -19.69 -1.50
CA GLU A 167 -10.04 -20.18 -0.20
C GLU A 167 -10.16 -19.03 0.81
N SER A 168 -10.23 -17.77 0.35
CA SER A 168 -10.36 -16.61 1.23
C SER A 168 -11.71 -16.58 1.92
N ASP A 169 -11.73 -16.10 3.16
CA ASP A 169 -12.93 -15.98 3.98
C ASP A 169 -13.01 -14.59 4.65
N ARG A 170 -13.74 -14.50 5.76
CA ARG A 170 -13.85 -13.25 6.54
C ARG A 170 -12.61 -12.96 7.39
N GLU A 171 -11.80 -13.96 7.69
CA GLU A 171 -10.60 -13.83 8.53
C GLU A 171 -9.38 -13.41 7.71
N GLY A 172 -9.33 -13.74 6.42
CA GLY A 172 -8.24 -13.26 5.58
C GLY A 172 -8.26 -13.73 4.13
N ILE A 173 -7.23 -13.31 3.40
CA ILE A 173 -6.97 -13.77 2.04
C ILE A 173 -6.23 -15.10 2.12
N ARG A 174 -6.68 -16.07 1.32
CA ARG A 174 -6.00 -17.35 1.13
C ARG A 174 -6.17 -17.81 -0.31
N VAL A 175 -5.19 -17.50 -1.15
CA VAL A 175 -5.16 -18.02 -2.53
C VAL A 175 -4.24 -19.23 -2.56
N VAL A 176 -4.78 -20.38 -2.96
CA VAL A 176 -4.05 -21.65 -2.98
C VAL A 176 -3.67 -22.01 -4.41
N ILE A 177 -2.38 -22.16 -4.64
CA ILE A 177 -1.81 -22.66 -5.89
C ILE A 177 -1.31 -24.07 -5.63
N GLU A 178 -2.04 -25.05 -6.16
CA GLU A 178 -1.73 -26.45 -6.02
C GLU A 178 -0.73 -26.88 -7.09
N LEU A 179 0.33 -27.58 -6.68
CA LEU A 179 1.38 -28.01 -7.58
C LEU A 179 1.23 -29.47 -8.02
N LYS A 180 1.81 -29.80 -9.17
CA LYS A 180 1.98 -31.18 -9.64
C LYS A 180 2.98 -31.90 -8.74
N ARG A 181 2.86 -33.23 -8.65
CA ARG A 181 3.63 -34.10 -7.74
C ARG A 181 5.15 -33.91 -7.82
N ASP A 182 5.67 -33.64 -9.02
CA ASP A 182 7.11 -33.54 -9.28
C ASP A 182 7.58 -32.07 -9.45
N ALA A 183 6.72 -31.09 -9.19
CA ALA A 183 7.04 -29.69 -9.34
C ALA A 183 7.82 -29.16 -8.12
N MET A 184 8.88 -28.39 -8.36
CA MET A 184 9.63 -27.72 -7.29
C MET A 184 8.95 -26.40 -6.92
N SER A 185 8.42 -26.32 -5.70
CA SER A 185 7.66 -25.17 -5.20
C SER A 185 8.41 -23.84 -5.29
N GLU A 186 9.71 -23.82 -4.98
CA GLU A 186 10.53 -22.61 -5.09
C GLU A 186 10.74 -22.15 -6.54
N ILE A 187 10.83 -23.07 -7.51
CA ILE A 187 10.99 -22.71 -8.92
C ILE A 187 9.68 -22.13 -9.43
N VAL A 188 8.55 -22.77 -9.14
CA VAL A 188 7.23 -22.28 -9.57
C VAL A 188 6.93 -20.91 -8.96
N LEU A 189 7.27 -20.69 -7.68
CA LEU A 189 7.06 -19.39 -7.01
C LEU A 189 7.89 -18.25 -7.61
N ASN A 190 9.04 -18.54 -8.20
CA ASN A 190 9.95 -17.53 -8.76
C ASN A 190 9.67 -17.20 -10.23
N ASN A 191 8.92 -18.04 -10.96
CA ASN A 191 8.47 -17.74 -12.32
C ASN A 191 7.35 -16.67 -12.28
#